data_AF-A0A5D2GGL6-F1
#
_entry.id   AF-A0A5D2GGL6-F1
#
_cell.length_a   1.000
_cell.length_b   1.000
_cell.length_c   1.000
_cell.angle_alpha   90.00
_cell.angle_beta   90.00
_cell.angle_gamma   90.00
#
_symmetry.space_group_name_H-M   'P 1'
#
loop_
_entity.id
_entity.type
_entity.pdbx_description
1 polymer ?
#
loop_
_entity_poly.entity_id
_entity_poly.type
_entity_poly.pdbx_seq_one_letter_code
_entity_poly.pdbx_strand_id
1 'polypeptide(L)'
;MAIDTEQKSPSDGKVWGIFKLPFRHTGNNTRTTPSSSSASNLYVQTQPHVEGSNHHGSAISVSSVAKSLLPTRRRLKLDPANKLYFPYEPGKQVRSAVRIKNTSKSYTAFKFQTTAPKSCFMRPPGAILAPGESIIATVFKFVEPPENNEKQMDQKSRVKFKIMSLKVKGPMDYIPELFDEQKDQVAIEQILRVVFLDPERPCPALEKLKCQLDEADAALEARKKPPEDSGPRIIGEGLVIDEWKERRERYLARQQVEGVDSA
;
A
#
# COMPACT_ATOMS: atom_id res chain seq x y z
N MET A 1 24.71 -33.10 62.21
CA MET A 1 23.25 -33.30 62.18
C MET A 1 22.80 -33.16 60.74
N ALA A 2 21.84 -33.96 60.30
CA ALA A 2 21.24 -33.85 58.96
C ALA A 2 19.77 -33.43 59.08
N ILE A 3 19.25 -32.75 58.05
CA ILE A 3 17.83 -32.69 57.74
C ILE A 3 17.69 -32.79 56.22
N ASP A 4 17.14 -33.90 55.74
CA ASP A 4 16.75 -34.09 54.34
C ASP A 4 15.38 -33.48 54.07
N THR A 5 15.16 -33.05 52.83
CA THR A 5 13.81 -32.95 52.23
C THR A 5 13.82 -33.26 50.73
N GLU A 6 13.51 -34.53 50.42
CA GLU A 6 12.67 -34.86 49.26
C GLU A 6 11.29 -34.16 49.39
N GLN A 7 10.36 -34.07 48.42
CA GLN A 7 10.17 -34.60 47.05
C GLN A 7 9.20 -33.61 46.32
N LYS A 8 8.69 -33.72 45.08
CA LYS A 8 8.70 -34.69 43.96
C LYS A 8 8.43 -33.91 42.65
N SER A 9 8.55 -34.54 41.48
CA SER A 9 8.02 -34.00 40.20
C SER A 9 7.11 -35.01 39.48
N PRO A 10 6.00 -34.52 38.92
CA PRO A 10 5.47 -34.97 37.62
C PRO A 10 4.90 -33.77 36.81
N SER A 11 4.55 -33.82 35.53
CA SER A 11 4.87 -34.57 34.30
C SER A 11 3.92 -34.01 33.21
N ASP A 12 4.08 -34.43 31.95
CA ASP A 12 3.05 -34.39 30.88
C ASP A 12 2.41 -33.06 30.42
N GLY A 13 3.06 -32.47 29.40
CA GLY A 13 2.53 -32.51 28.03
C GLY A 13 1.14 -31.94 27.73
N LYS A 14 1.08 -30.71 27.20
CA LYS A 14 -0.11 -30.15 26.54
C LYS A 14 0.08 -30.01 25.03
N VAL A 15 -0.47 -30.97 24.29
CA VAL A 15 -0.51 -30.99 22.81
C VAL A 15 -1.46 -29.91 22.29
N TRP A 16 -1.07 -29.22 21.21
CA TRP A 16 -1.96 -28.29 20.51
C TRP A 16 -3.04 -29.04 19.70
N GLY A 17 -4.30 -28.67 19.90
CA GLY A 17 -5.43 -29.29 19.22
C GLY A 17 -5.47 -28.97 17.73
N ILE A 18 -5.23 -29.98 16.89
CA ILE A 18 -5.43 -29.90 15.43
C ILE A 18 -6.93 -29.98 15.10
N PHE A 19 -7.46 -28.95 14.44
CA PHE A 19 -8.83 -28.96 13.93
C PHE A 19 -8.97 -29.99 12.79
N LYS A 20 -9.67 -31.09 13.05
CA LYS A 20 -9.99 -32.11 12.03
C LYS A 20 -11.11 -31.60 11.12
N LEU A 21 -10.83 -31.49 9.83
CA LEU A 21 -11.84 -31.35 8.78
C LEU A 21 -12.46 -32.73 8.46
N PRO A 22 -13.76 -32.82 8.12
CA PRO A 22 -14.36 -34.09 7.70
C PRO A 22 -13.82 -34.50 6.33
N PHE A 23 -13.21 -35.69 6.27
CA PHE A 23 -12.64 -36.26 5.07
C PHE A 23 -13.76 -36.80 4.16
N ARG A 24 -13.80 -36.39 2.88
CA ARG A 24 -14.71 -37.01 1.89
C ARG A 24 -14.18 -38.39 1.52
N HIS A 25 -15.03 -39.42 1.58
CA HIS A 25 -14.69 -40.73 1.04
C HIS A 25 -14.67 -40.69 -0.49
N THR A 26 -13.52 -41.04 -1.06
CA THR A 26 -13.38 -41.39 -2.49
C THR A 26 -13.33 -42.91 -2.59
N GLY A 27 -14.40 -43.52 -3.12
CA GLY A 27 -14.38 -44.90 -3.60
C GLY A 27 -13.99 -44.92 -5.08
N ASN A 28 -13.22 -45.93 -5.51
CA ASN A 28 -12.71 -46.04 -6.87
C ASN A 28 -12.85 -47.48 -7.37
N ASN A 29 -13.57 -47.70 -8.49
CA ASN A 29 -13.12 -48.64 -9.53
C ASN A 29 -13.98 -48.71 -10.81
N THR A 30 -13.28 -49.08 -11.88
CA THR A 30 -13.71 -49.81 -13.10
C THR A 30 -14.71 -49.20 -14.10
N ARG A 31 -14.25 -49.24 -15.36
CA ARG A 31 -14.89 -48.83 -16.62
C ARG A 31 -16.12 -49.68 -17.01
N THR A 32 -17.04 -49.08 -17.74
CA THR A 32 -17.56 -49.61 -19.02
C THR A 32 -18.19 -48.52 -19.91
N THR A 33 -18.06 -48.71 -21.22
CA THR A 33 -18.81 -48.08 -22.33
C THR A 33 -19.74 -49.17 -22.93
N PRO A 34 -20.82 -48.89 -23.71
CA PRO A 34 -20.86 -47.90 -24.80
C PRO A 34 -22.24 -47.24 -25.16
N SER A 35 -22.24 -46.55 -26.30
CA SER A 35 -23.34 -46.36 -27.29
C SER A 35 -24.66 -45.66 -26.90
N SER A 36 -24.76 -44.40 -27.36
CA SER A 36 -25.85 -43.83 -28.20
C SER A 36 -27.29 -44.36 -28.11
N SER A 37 -28.24 -43.42 -27.94
CA SER A 37 -29.36 -43.23 -28.88
C SER A 37 -30.00 -41.84 -28.73
N SER A 38 -30.72 -41.40 -29.77
CA SER A 38 -31.43 -40.10 -29.83
C SER A 38 -32.93 -40.31 -29.67
N ALA A 39 -33.61 -39.48 -28.88
CA ALA A 39 -35.07 -39.35 -28.95
C ALA A 39 -35.52 -37.94 -28.53
N SER A 40 -36.22 -37.26 -29.44
CA SER A 40 -37.09 -36.13 -29.12
C SER A 40 -38.38 -36.64 -28.47
N ASN A 41 -39.06 -35.79 -27.70
CA ASN A 41 -40.53 -35.68 -27.81
C ASN A 41 -41.01 -34.32 -27.29
N LEU A 42 -41.82 -33.63 -28.11
CA LEU A 42 -42.78 -32.66 -27.59
C LEU A 42 -43.99 -33.42 -27.04
N TYR A 43 -44.67 -32.85 -26.05
CA TYR A 43 -46.11 -33.05 -25.96
C TYR A 43 -46.81 -31.80 -25.44
N VAL A 44 -47.98 -31.51 -25.99
CA VAL A 44 -48.86 -30.39 -25.64
C VAL A 44 -50.22 -30.98 -25.32
N GLN A 45 -50.76 -30.69 -24.13
CA GLN A 45 -52.22 -30.66 -23.85
C GLN A 45 -52.43 -30.03 -22.45
N THR A 46 -53.00 -28.82 -22.37
CA THR A 46 -54.43 -28.48 -22.14
C THR A 46 -54.92 -28.63 -20.70
N GLN A 47 -55.41 -27.51 -20.16
CA GLN A 47 -56.24 -27.38 -18.95
C GLN A 47 -57.60 -28.10 -19.13
N PRO A 48 -58.38 -28.37 -18.05
CA PRO A 48 -59.26 -27.31 -17.52
C PRO A 48 -59.62 -27.34 -16.01
N HIS A 49 -60.27 -26.25 -15.59
CA HIS A 49 -61.35 -26.16 -14.57
C HIS A 49 -61.06 -26.01 -13.04
N VAL A 50 -60.96 -24.73 -12.61
CA VAL A 50 -61.74 -24.04 -11.53
C VAL A 50 -61.67 -24.48 -10.05
N GLU A 51 -61.71 -23.44 -9.19
CA GLU A 51 -61.98 -23.37 -7.74
C GLU A 51 -60.95 -23.89 -6.72
N GLY A 52 -60.76 -23.10 -5.65
CA GLY A 52 -59.76 -23.31 -4.60
C GLY A 52 -59.10 -22.02 -4.12
N SER A 53 -59.85 -21.16 -3.42
CA SER A 53 -59.35 -19.88 -2.87
C SER A 53 -58.11 -20.08 -1.99
N ASN A 54 -57.01 -19.37 -2.27
CA ASN A 54 -55.93 -19.17 -1.29
C ASN A 54 -55.13 -17.89 -1.54
N HIS A 55 -54.64 -17.33 -0.43
CA HIS A 55 -54.15 -15.95 -0.30
C HIS A 55 -53.05 -15.54 -1.31
N HIS A 56 -53.27 -14.41 -2.00
CA HIS A 56 -52.20 -13.64 -2.63
C HIS A 56 -51.31 -12.97 -1.58
N GLY A 57 -50.46 -13.75 -0.93
CA GLY A 57 -49.33 -13.23 -0.17
C GLY A 57 -48.32 -12.64 -1.14
N SER A 58 -48.34 -11.32 -1.33
CA SER A 58 -47.40 -10.60 -2.19
C SER A 58 -45.96 -10.86 -1.74
N ALA A 59 -45.26 -11.73 -2.46
CA ALA A 59 -43.86 -12.05 -2.20
C ALA A 59 -42.98 -10.83 -2.51
N ILE A 60 -42.70 -10.02 -1.48
CA ILE A 60 -41.82 -8.86 -1.59
C ILE A 60 -40.41 -9.38 -1.91
N SER A 61 -40.03 -9.29 -3.18
CA SER A 61 -38.71 -9.71 -3.68
C SER A 61 -37.63 -8.75 -3.17
N VAL A 62 -37.17 -8.99 -1.94
CA VAL A 62 -36.07 -8.25 -1.30
C VAL A 62 -34.71 -8.70 -1.86
N SER A 63 -34.49 -8.51 -3.16
CA SER A 63 -33.21 -8.68 -3.86
C SER A 63 -32.20 -7.56 -3.50
N SER A 64 -32.15 -7.20 -2.22
CA SER A 64 -31.55 -5.99 -1.69
C SER A 64 -30.13 -6.23 -1.15
N VAL A 65 -29.17 -6.24 -2.05
CA VAL A 65 -27.74 -5.98 -1.81
C VAL A 65 -27.12 -6.78 -0.64
N ALA A 66 -26.73 -8.03 -0.91
CA ALA A 66 -25.82 -8.78 -0.04
C ALA A 66 -24.43 -8.10 -0.02
N LYS A 67 -24.24 -7.10 0.85
CA LYS A 67 -22.94 -6.44 1.08
C LYS A 67 -21.94 -7.48 1.58
N SER A 68 -21.03 -7.90 0.70
CA SER A 68 -20.02 -8.93 0.94
C SER A 68 -19.27 -8.70 2.26
N LEU A 69 -19.48 -9.58 3.24
CA LEU A 69 -18.80 -9.58 4.54
C LEU A 69 -17.30 -9.97 4.44
N LEU A 70 -16.81 -10.32 3.24
CA LEU A 70 -15.40 -10.58 2.99
C LEU A 70 -14.60 -9.26 3.06
N PRO A 71 -13.51 -9.19 3.84
CA PRO A 71 -12.63 -8.03 3.85
C PRO A 71 -12.14 -7.67 2.45
N THR A 72 -12.08 -6.37 2.15
CA THR A 72 -11.58 -5.87 0.86
C THR A 72 -10.16 -6.41 0.61
N ARG A 73 -9.98 -7.15 -0.48
CA ARG A 73 -8.69 -7.83 -0.79
C ARG A 73 -7.57 -6.79 -0.84
N ARG A 74 -6.51 -7.05 -0.08
CA ARG A 74 -5.27 -6.26 -0.11
C ARG A 74 -4.75 -6.14 -1.55
N ARG A 75 -4.59 -4.89 -2.00
CA ARG A 75 -4.05 -4.53 -3.32
C ARG A 75 -2.54 -4.30 -3.26
N LEU A 76 -1.98 -4.02 -2.08
CA LEU A 76 -0.58 -3.64 -1.89
C LEU A 76 0.19 -4.64 -1.01
N LYS A 77 1.43 -4.96 -1.43
CA LYS A 77 2.44 -5.63 -0.58
C LYS A 77 3.45 -4.60 -0.10
N LEU A 78 3.69 -4.57 1.21
CA LEU A 78 4.65 -3.67 1.85
C LEU A 78 5.90 -4.45 2.28
N ASP A 79 7.06 -3.80 2.23
CA ASP A 79 8.33 -4.30 2.76
C ASP A 79 9.14 -3.15 3.40
N PRO A 80 9.21 -3.05 4.74
CA PRO A 80 8.78 -4.06 5.71
C PRO A 80 7.25 -4.19 5.86
N ALA A 81 6.77 -5.41 6.15
CA ALA A 81 5.36 -5.76 6.01
C ALA A 81 4.39 -5.25 7.10
N ASN A 82 4.88 -4.99 8.32
CA ASN A 82 4.04 -4.55 9.46
C ASN A 82 4.73 -3.58 10.44
N LYS A 83 5.94 -3.12 10.10
CA LYS A 83 6.82 -2.27 10.92
C LYS A 83 7.42 -1.16 10.06
N LEU A 84 7.79 -0.06 10.69
CA LEU A 84 8.77 0.90 10.16
C LEU A 84 9.94 0.95 11.15
N TYR A 85 11.16 0.97 10.62
CA TYR A 85 12.38 0.96 11.41
C TYR A 85 13.01 2.35 11.35
N PHE A 86 13.29 2.95 12.50
CA PHE A 86 13.93 4.25 12.61
C PHE A 86 15.17 4.14 13.50
N PRO A 87 16.31 4.75 13.15
CA PRO A 87 17.37 5.00 14.11
C PRO A 87 16.83 5.75 15.34
N TYR A 88 17.31 5.41 16.52
CA TYR A 88 16.96 6.10 17.76
C TYR A 88 17.92 7.28 18.00
N GLU A 89 17.53 8.47 17.55
CA GLU A 89 18.30 9.70 17.74
C GLU A 89 17.42 10.81 18.34
N PRO A 90 17.32 10.88 19.69
CA PRO A 90 16.53 11.90 20.39
C PRO A 90 16.90 13.34 19.97
N GLY A 91 15.89 14.19 19.86
CA GLY A 91 16.03 15.58 19.42
C GLY A 91 16.25 15.76 17.91
N LYS A 92 16.28 14.69 17.11
CA LYS A 92 16.55 14.75 15.66
C LYS A 92 15.35 14.28 14.81
N GLN A 93 15.39 14.65 13.53
CA GLN A 93 14.54 14.05 12.50
C GLN A 93 15.25 12.83 11.90
N VAL A 94 14.64 11.66 12.05
CA VAL A 94 15.12 10.36 11.57
C VAL A 94 14.25 9.84 10.43
N ARG A 95 14.80 8.94 9.60
CA ARG A 95 14.13 8.41 8.40
C ARG A 95 13.93 6.90 8.48
N SER A 96 12.77 6.44 8.02
CA SER A 96 12.47 5.04 7.69
C SER A 96 12.14 4.95 6.20
N ALA A 97 12.48 3.85 5.55
CA ALA A 97 11.96 3.52 4.22
C ALA A 97 10.84 2.46 4.31
N VAL A 98 9.99 2.40 3.28
CA VAL A 98 9.09 1.26 3.01
C VAL A 98 8.85 1.11 1.51
N ARG A 99 9.11 -0.08 0.97
CA ARG A 99 8.73 -0.41 -0.40
C ARG A 99 7.24 -0.78 -0.44
N ILE A 100 6.48 -0.14 -1.32
CA ILE A 100 5.05 -0.37 -1.55
C ILE A 100 4.90 -0.88 -2.98
N LYS A 101 4.44 -2.13 -3.16
CA LYS A 101 4.21 -2.75 -4.48
C LYS A 101 2.72 -3.01 -4.70
N ASN A 102 2.19 -2.59 -5.85
CA ASN A 102 0.86 -2.99 -6.30
C ASN A 102 0.91 -4.46 -6.76
N THR A 103 0.17 -5.33 -6.07
CA THR A 103 0.05 -6.76 -6.40
C THR A 103 -1.29 -7.11 -7.05
N SER A 104 -2.08 -6.10 -7.42
CA SER A 104 -3.37 -6.27 -8.11
C SER A 104 -3.23 -6.14 -9.64
N LYS A 105 -4.25 -6.60 -10.37
CA LYS A 105 -4.39 -6.43 -11.84
C LYS A 105 -5.04 -5.08 -12.23
N SER A 106 -4.90 -4.03 -11.42
CA SER A 106 -5.53 -2.73 -11.69
C SER A 106 -4.68 -1.58 -11.12
N TYR A 107 -4.80 -0.39 -11.71
CA TYR A 107 -4.22 0.81 -11.13
C TYR A 107 -4.76 1.02 -9.72
N THR A 108 -3.87 1.31 -8.77
CA THR A 108 -4.19 1.44 -7.35
C THR A 108 -3.59 2.71 -6.80
N ALA A 109 -4.43 3.63 -6.35
CA ALA A 109 -4.01 4.76 -5.53
C ALA A 109 -3.65 4.28 -4.12
N PHE A 110 -2.68 4.92 -3.46
CA PHE A 110 -2.46 4.77 -2.02
C PHE A 110 -2.40 6.13 -1.30
N LYS A 111 -2.81 6.15 -0.02
CA LYS A 111 -2.88 7.32 0.86
C LYS A 111 -2.28 6.96 2.23
N PHE A 112 -1.29 7.71 2.68
CA PHE A 112 -0.71 7.58 4.02
C PHE A 112 -1.55 8.35 5.05
N GLN A 113 -1.78 7.73 6.21
CA GLN A 113 -2.32 8.37 7.40
C GLN A 113 -1.45 8.02 8.61
N THR A 114 -1.38 8.93 9.58
CA THR A 114 -0.59 8.80 10.81
C THR A 114 -1.40 9.30 12.01
N THR A 115 -1.23 8.69 13.17
CA THR A 115 -1.77 9.23 14.44
C THR A 115 -0.93 10.34 15.05
N ALA A 116 0.22 10.68 14.43
CA ALA A 116 1.10 11.78 14.83
C ALA A 116 1.53 12.61 13.60
N PRO A 117 0.62 13.43 13.02
CA PRO A 117 0.92 14.22 11.81
C PRO A 117 1.86 15.41 12.08
N LYS A 118 1.96 15.89 13.33
CA LYS A 118 2.88 16.98 13.71
C LYS A 118 4.35 16.55 13.67
N SER A 119 4.66 15.34 14.15
CA SER A 119 6.02 14.82 14.25
C SER A 119 6.34 13.68 13.26
N CYS A 120 5.46 13.35 12.31
CA CYS A 120 5.76 12.37 11.26
C CYS A 120 4.97 12.56 9.95
N PHE A 121 5.65 12.44 8.80
CA PHE A 121 5.08 12.50 7.45
C PHE A 121 5.76 11.51 6.50
N MET A 122 5.17 11.28 5.31
CA MET A 122 5.72 10.39 4.27
C MET A 122 5.90 11.13 2.94
N ARG A 123 6.95 10.80 2.19
CA ARG A 123 7.20 11.28 0.82
C ARG A 123 7.30 10.09 -0.15
N PRO A 124 6.47 10.03 -1.21
CA PRO A 124 5.25 10.84 -1.41
C PRO A 124 4.17 10.49 -0.37
N PRO A 125 3.24 11.41 -0.03
CA PRO A 125 2.14 11.12 0.91
C PRO A 125 1.08 10.18 0.32
N GLY A 126 1.02 10.10 -1.01
CA GLY A 126 0.21 9.18 -1.78
C GLY A 126 0.66 9.21 -3.25
N ALA A 127 0.32 8.16 -4.00
CA ALA A 127 0.57 8.07 -5.43
C ALA A 127 -0.40 7.07 -6.09
N ILE A 128 -0.48 7.09 -7.42
CA ILE A 128 -1.06 5.99 -8.21
C ILE A 128 0.06 5.01 -8.56
N LEU A 129 -0.22 3.71 -8.46
CA LEU A 129 0.68 2.64 -8.90
C LEU A 129 -0.01 1.78 -9.98
N ALA A 130 0.67 1.57 -11.10
CA ALA A 130 0.28 0.63 -12.15
C ALA A 130 0.33 -0.83 -11.65
N PRO A 131 -0.34 -1.79 -12.34
CA PRO A 131 -0.28 -3.20 -11.98
C PRO A 131 1.17 -3.73 -11.92
N GLY A 132 1.59 -4.25 -10.77
CA GLY A 132 2.95 -4.76 -10.57
C GLY A 132 4.03 -3.71 -10.22
N GLU A 133 3.73 -2.41 -10.34
CA GLU A 133 4.65 -1.31 -10.01
C GLU A 133 5.01 -1.30 -8.51
N SER A 134 6.21 -0.82 -8.17
CA SER A 134 6.58 -0.54 -6.79
C SER A 134 7.39 0.74 -6.63
N ILE A 135 7.08 1.49 -5.58
CA ILE A 135 7.80 2.68 -5.12
C ILE A 135 8.46 2.39 -3.76
N ILE A 136 9.56 3.07 -3.42
CA ILE A 136 9.96 3.24 -2.01
C ILE A 136 9.49 4.61 -1.55
N ALA A 137 8.75 4.64 -0.44
CA ALA A 137 8.35 5.86 0.22
C ALA A 137 9.21 6.07 1.48
N THR A 138 9.71 7.29 1.66
CA THR A 138 10.52 7.68 2.82
C THR A 138 9.61 8.34 3.85
N VAL A 139 9.58 7.76 5.05
CA VAL A 139 8.83 8.25 6.22
C VAL A 139 9.80 8.99 7.14
N PHE A 140 9.50 10.26 7.41
CA PHE A 140 10.32 11.14 8.24
C PHE A 140 9.62 11.29 9.59
N LYS A 141 10.35 11.06 10.69
CA LYS A 141 9.83 11.19 12.06
C LYS A 141 10.78 12.04 12.91
N PHE A 142 10.24 12.97 13.71
CA PHE A 142 10.99 13.60 14.79
C PHE A 142 10.97 12.71 16.05
N VAL A 143 12.12 12.54 16.70
CA VAL A 143 12.20 11.84 17.99
C VAL A 143 12.20 12.89 19.10
N GLU A 144 11.06 13.05 19.75
CA GLU A 144 10.91 13.92 20.93
C GLU A 144 11.87 13.45 22.04
N PRO A 145 12.75 14.32 22.59
CA PRO A 145 13.63 13.96 23.70
C PRO A 145 12.88 13.37 24.91
N PRO A 146 13.51 12.48 25.70
CA PRO A 146 12.91 12.00 26.94
C PRO A 146 12.81 13.15 27.96
N GLU A 147 11.59 13.53 28.32
CA GLU A 147 11.30 14.59 29.32
C GLU A 147 11.63 14.17 30.77
N ASN A 148 11.92 12.88 30.99
CA ASN A 148 12.34 12.31 32.27
C ASN A 148 13.37 11.19 32.01
N ASN A 149 14.19 10.83 33.01
CA ASN A 149 15.36 9.94 32.90
C ASN A 149 15.04 8.44 32.59
N GLU A 150 13.86 8.12 32.08
CA GLU A 150 13.50 6.78 31.64
C GLU A 150 14.08 6.44 30.25
N LYS A 151 14.53 5.20 30.07
CA LYS A 151 15.07 4.72 28.79
C LYS A 151 13.94 4.54 27.76
N GLN A 152 13.64 5.60 27.02
CA GLN A 152 12.63 5.69 25.95
C GLN A 152 12.67 4.53 24.92
N MET A 153 13.78 3.79 24.78
CA MET A 153 13.91 2.65 23.88
C MET A 153 12.89 1.52 24.15
N ASP A 154 12.53 1.29 25.41
CA ASP A 154 11.47 0.32 25.78
C ASP A 154 10.05 0.87 25.59
N GLN A 155 9.90 2.19 25.41
CA GLN A 155 8.63 2.85 25.21
C GLN A 155 8.12 2.61 23.78
N LYS A 156 7.50 1.44 23.56
CA LYS A 156 6.82 1.00 22.33
C LYS A 156 5.93 2.12 21.77
N SER A 157 6.49 2.88 20.82
CA SER A 157 5.92 4.17 20.40
C SER A 157 4.50 3.97 19.88
N ARG A 158 3.54 4.66 20.51
CA ARG A 158 2.10 4.49 20.28
C ARG A 158 1.63 4.95 18.89
N VAL A 159 2.52 5.59 18.12
CA VAL A 159 2.27 6.07 16.77
C VAL A 159 1.94 4.92 15.83
N LYS A 160 0.79 5.00 15.17
CA LYS A 160 0.34 4.05 14.14
C LYS A 160 0.35 4.75 12.79
N PHE A 161 0.98 4.12 11.80
CA PHE A 161 0.86 4.53 10.41
C PHE A 161 -0.10 3.59 9.70
N LYS A 162 -0.88 4.12 8.77
CA LYS A 162 -1.94 3.40 8.08
C LYS A 162 -1.81 3.69 6.59
N ILE A 163 -1.51 2.67 5.80
CA ILE A 163 -1.58 2.76 4.35
C ILE A 163 -2.99 2.34 3.94
N MET A 164 -3.69 3.24 3.28
CA MET A 164 -4.97 2.99 2.62
C MET A 164 -4.76 2.88 1.11
N SER A 165 -5.62 2.12 0.44
CA SER A 165 -5.62 2.01 -1.02
C SER A 165 -7.00 2.23 -1.62
N LEU A 166 -7.05 2.62 -2.88
CA LEU A 166 -8.26 2.69 -3.70
C LEU A 166 -7.95 2.15 -5.10
N LYS A 167 -8.85 1.35 -5.69
CA LYS A 167 -8.72 0.94 -7.10
C LYS A 167 -9.18 2.10 -7.97
N VAL A 168 -8.36 2.52 -8.93
CA VAL A 168 -8.72 3.56 -9.91
C VAL A 168 -8.87 2.99 -11.31
N LYS A 169 -9.49 3.75 -12.23
CA LYS A 169 -9.92 3.26 -13.55
C LYS A 169 -8.77 3.04 -14.54
N GLY A 170 -7.66 3.77 -14.41
CA GLY A 170 -6.53 3.77 -15.35
C GLY A 170 -5.35 4.60 -14.84
N PRO A 171 -4.37 4.92 -15.69
CA PRO A 171 -3.36 5.92 -15.36
C PRO A 171 -4.02 7.29 -15.17
N MET A 172 -3.63 7.99 -14.10
CA MET A 172 -4.11 9.32 -13.72
C MET A 172 -3.15 9.90 -12.69
N ASP A 173 -3.24 11.21 -12.45
CA ASP A 173 -2.56 11.84 -11.32
C ASP A 173 -3.16 11.44 -9.97
N TYR A 174 -2.39 11.63 -8.91
CA TYR A 174 -2.85 11.34 -7.55
C TYR A 174 -3.75 12.47 -7.03
N ILE A 175 -5.05 12.18 -6.95
CA ILE A 175 -6.09 13.07 -6.43
C ILE A 175 -6.49 12.58 -5.01
N PRO A 176 -6.12 13.30 -3.91
CA PRO A 176 -6.45 12.91 -2.54
C PRO A 176 -7.94 12.70 -2.25
N GLU A 177 -8.79 13.43 -2.96
CA GLU A 177 -10.25 13.56 -2.79
C GLU A 177 -10.98 12.28 -3.18
N LEU A 178 -10.43 11.48 -4.11
CA LEU A 178 -11.01 10.19 -4.54
C LEU A 178 -11.21 9.23 -3.35
N PHE A 179 -10.34 9.30 -2.34
CA PHE A 179 -10.46 8.50 -1.11
C PHE A 179 -11.63 8.94 -0.22
N ASP A 180 -12.10 10.17 -0.40
CA ASP A 180 -13.18 10.75 0.36
C ASP A 180 -14.53 10.73 -0.38
N GLU A 181 -14.50 10.70 -1.71
CA GLU A 181 -15.65 10.33 -2.57
C GLU A 181 -15.98 8.82 -2.47
N GLN A 182 -14.97 7.96 -2.57
CA GLN A 182 -15.15 6.51 -2.77
C GLN A 182 -14.89 5.71 -1.49
N LYS A 183 -15.23 6.27 -0.32
CA LYS A 183 -14.94 5.72 1.02
C LYS A 183 -15.22 4.22 1.17
N ASP A 184 -16.36 3.76 0.67
CA ASP A 184 -16.78 2.34 0.72
C ASP A 184 -15.88 1.38 -0.09
N GLN A 185 -15.08 1.89 -1.05
CA GLN A 185 -14.15 1.12 -1.87
C GLN A 185 -12.68 1.22 -1.40
N VAL A 186 -12.42 2.08 -0.41
CA VAL A 186 -11.09 2.23 0.19
C VAL A 186 -10.79 1.04 1.09
N ALA A 187 -9.62 0.43 0.92
CA ALA A 187 -9.15 -0.67 1.76
C ALA A 187 -8.07 -0.17 2.72
N ILE A 188 -8.03 -0.73 3.92
CA ILE A 188 -6.94 -0.54 4.87
C ILE A 188 -5.93 -1.65 4.61
N GLU A 189 -4.89 -1.35 3.84
CA GLU A 189 -3.89 -2.34 3.42
C GLU A 189 -3.07 -2.82 4.62
N GLN A 190 -2.56 -1.90 5.43
CA GLN A 190 -1.71 -2.23 6.56
C GLN A 190 -1.68 -1.11 7.60
N ILE A 191 -1.58 -1.51 8.88
CA ILE A 191 -1.16 -0.63 9.97
C ILE A 191 0.28 -0.98 10.34
N LEU A 192 1.22 -0.05 10.17
CA LEU A 192 2.63 -0.21 10.50
C LEU A 192 2.89 0.31 11.92
N ARG A 193 3.72 -0.40 12.68
CA ARG A 193 4.19 0.01 14.01
C ARG A 193 5.61 0.57 13.93
N VAL A 194 5.90 1.61 14.70
CA VAL A 194 7.30 2.06 14.91
C VAL A 194 8.07 0.95 15.63
N VAL A 195 9.28 0.68 15.16
CA VAL A 195 10.36 0.02 15.92
C VAL A 195 11.58 0.93 15.84
N PHE A 196 12.14 1.26 17.00
CA PHE A 196 13.42 1.97 17.06
C PHE A 196 14.58 0.96 16.98
N LEU A 197 15.64 1.37 16.27
CA LEU A 197 16.90 0.65 16.16
C LEU A 197 18.01 1.49 16.79
N ASP A 198 18.89 0.81 17.51
CA ASP A 198 20.17 1.34 17.95
C ASP A 198 21.05 1.64 16.71
N PRO A 199 21.52 2.89 16.49
CA PRO A 199 22.35 3.24 15.34
C PRO A 199 23.80 2.76 15.46
N GLU A 200 24.30 2.54 16.70
CA GLU A 200 25.68 2.11 16.98
C GLU A 200 25.84 0.60 16.82
N ARG A 201 24.74 -0.16 16.93
CA ARG A 201 24.71 -1.62 16.83
C ARG A 201 24.32 -2.11 15.43
N PRO A 202 25.23 -2.73 14.65
CA PRO A 202 24.90 -3.33 13.37
C PRO A 202 23.82 -4.40 13.49
N CYS A 203 22.86 -4.40 12.56
CA CYS A 203 21.92 -5.49 12.39
C CYS A 203 21.30 -5.47 10.97
N PRO A 204 20.82 -6.62 10.46
CA PRO A 204 20.24 -6.70 9.10
C PRO A 204 19.04 -5.78 8.86
N ALA A 205 18.33 -5.36 9.91
CA ALA A 205 17.24 -4.38 9.80
C ALA A 205 17.75 -2.95 9.58
N LEU A 206 18.87 -2.57 10.21
CA LEU A 206 19.54 -1.27 10.04
C LEU A 206 20.22 -1.19 8.67
N GLU A 207 20.89 -2.27 8.26
CA GLU A 207 21.54 -2.39 6.95
C GLU A 207 20.51 -2.31 5.82
N LYS A 208 19.45 -3.13 5.86
CA LYS A 208 18.36 -3.07 4.87
C LYS A 208 17.69 -1.69 4.82
N LEU A 209 17.52 -1.04 5.98
CA LEU A 209 16.96 0.30 6.05
C LEU A 209 17.85 1.32 5.33
N LYS A 210 19.17 1.29 5.54
CA LYS A 210 20.13 2.16 4.85
C LYS A 210 20.00 1.98 3.33
N CYS A 211 20.15 0.76 2.82
CA CYS A 211 20.03 0.48 1.39
C CYS A 211 18.67 0.90 0.78
N GLN A 212 17.55 0.77 1.51
CA GLN A 212 16.25 1.24 1.06
C GLN A 212 16.11 2.78 1.07
N LEU A 213 16.80 3.48 1.98
CA LEU A 213 16.87 4.95 1.97
C LEU A 213 17.75 5.44 0.82
N ASP A 214 18.88 4.79 0.56
CA ASP A 214 19.79 5.12 -0.54
C ASP A 214 19.10 4.93 -1.90
N GLU A 215 18.36 3.83 -2.09
CA GLU A 215 17.54 3.60 -3.29
C GLU A 215 16.39 4.62 -3.43
N ALA A 216 15.78 5.05 -2.31
CA ALA A 216 14.72 6.06 -2.33
C ALA A 216 15.26 7.45 -2.69
N ASP A 217 16.38 7.87 -2.11
CA ASP A 217 17.01 9.16 -2.41
C ASP A 217 17.53 9.17 -3.86
N ALA A 218 18.16 8.08 -4.33
CA ALA A 218 18.56 7.94 -5.74
C ALA A 218 17.36 8.03 -6.71
N ALA A 219 16.22 7.41 -6.38
CA ALA A 219 14.99 7.51 -7.16
C ALA A 219 14.35 8.92 -7.12
N LEU A 220 14.59 9.70 -6.06
CA LEU A 220 14.20 11.11 -5.99
C LEU A 220 15.11 12.00 -6.83
N GLU A 221 16.44 11.82 -6.81
CA GLU A 221 17.36 12.58 -7.66
C GLU A 221 17.15 12.26 -9.16
N ALA A 222 16.89 11.00 -9.50
CA ALA A 222 16.52 10.58 -10.86
C ALA A 222 15.23 11.25 -11.38
N ARG A 223 14.34 11.72 -10.49
CA ARG A 223 13.15 12.51 -10.82
C ARG A 223 13.38 14.02 -10.86
N LYS A 224 14.51 14.52 -10.33
CA LYS A 224 14.90 15.94 -10.39
C LYS A 224 15.78 16.27 -11.59
N LYS A 225 16.61 15.32 -12.03
CA LYS A 225 17.33 15.44 -13.29
C LYS A 225 16.32 15.69 -14.43
N PRO A 226 16.55 16.65 -15.33
CA PRO A 226 15.89 16.65 -16.63
C PRO A 226 16.09 15.29 -17.33
N PRO A 227 15.18 14.86 -18.20
CA PRO A 227 15.45 13.70 -19.05
C PRO A 227 16.73 13.95 -19.84
N GLU A 228 17.73 13.07 -19.69
CA GLU A 228 19.00 13.19 -20.41
C GLU A 228 18.74 13.07 -21.92
N ASP A 229 19.30 14.02 -22.69
CA ASP A 229 18.96 14.24 -24.10
C ASP A 229 19.32 13.02 -24.95
N SER A 230 18.28 12.25 -25.25
CA SER A 230 18.29 11.08 -26.12
C SER A 230 17.55 11.35 -27.43
N GLY A 231 17.52 12.61 -27.87
CA GLY A 231 17.15 12.98 -29.23
C GLY A 231 18.27 12.68 -30.22
N PRO A 232 17.99 12.12 -31.42
CA PRO A 232 18.98 12.06 -32.48
C PRO A 232 19.30 13.49 -32.96
N ARG A 233 20.58 13.80 -33.15
CA ARG A 233 21.03 15.10 -33.69
C ARG A 233 20.47 15.30 -35.10
N ILE A 234 19.45 16.14 -35.24
CA ILE A 234 18.95 16.62 -36.53
C ILE A 234 19.22 18.12 -36.61
N ILE A 235 19.87 18.53 -37.70
CA ILE A 235 20.23 19.91 -37.99
C ILE A 235 19.00 20.62 -38.55
N GLY A 236 18.60 21.75 -37.97
CA GLY A 236 17.47 22.55 -38.43
C GLY A 236 17.33 23.86 -37.62
N GLU A 237 17.10 24.96 -38.34
CA GLU A 237 17.08 26.36 -37.89
C GLU A 237 16.22 26.69 -36.65
N GLY A 238 16.56 27.81 -35.99
CA GLY A 238 15.56 28.60 -35.24
C GLY A 238 15.43 28.34 -33.74
N LEU A 239 16.53 28.34 -32.97
CA LEU A 239 16.45 28.33 -31.51
C LEU A 239 15.89 29.66 -30.95
N VAL A 240 14.60 29.66 -30.62
CA VAL A 240 13.90 30.75 -29.89
C VAL A 240 14.57 31.13 -28.56
N ILE A 241 15.45 30.27 -28.05
CA ILE A 241 16.30 30.51 -26.88
C ILE A 241 17.24 31.70 -27.09
N ASP A 242 17.78 31.88 -28.30
CA ASP A 242 18.73 32.96 -28.59
C ASP A 242 18.05 34.34 -28.62
N GLU A 243 16.83 34.47 -29.15
CA GLU A 243 16.05 35.72 -29.08
C GLU A 243 15.86 36.20 -27.64
N TRP A 244 15.57 35.29 -26.70
CA TRP A 244 15.37 35.63 -25.29
C TRP A 244 16.66 36.08 -24.60
N LYS A 245 17.80 35.49 -24.99
CA LYS A 245 19.12 35.91 -24.51
C LYS A 245 19.49 37.29 -25.08
N GLU A 246 19.38 37.47 -26.39
CA GLU A 246 19.73 38.71 -27.07
C GLU A 246 18.82 39.88 -26.62
N ARG A 247 17.53 39.61 -26.34
CA ARG A 247 16.61 40.61 -25.79
C ARG A 247 16.97 41.06 -24.37
N ARG A 248 17.56 40.17 -23.55
CA ARG A 248 18.09 40.51 -22.22
C ARG A 248 19.39 41.32 -22.35
N GLU A 249 20.30 40.93 -23.24
CA GLU A 249 21.56 41.64 -23.48
C GLU A 249 21.31 43.03 -24.07
N ARG A 250 20.35 43.19 -24.99
CA ARG A 250 19.90 44.51 -25.49
C ARG A 250 19.25 45.40 -24.43
N TYR A 251 18.66 44.83 -23.38
CA TYR A 251 18.16 45.61 -22.23
C TYR A 251 19.30 46.12 -21.35
N LEU A 252 20.26 45.25 -21.01
CA LEU A 252 21.46 45.60 -20.24
C LEU A 252 22.33 46.64 -20.94
N ALA A 253 22.48 46.54 -22.27
CA ALA A 253 23.24 47.50 -23.07
C ALA A 253 22.62 48.91 -23.04
N ARG A 254 21.29 49.02 -23.12
CA ARG A 254 20.59 50.33 -23.02
C ARG A 254 20.77 50.96 -21.65
N GLN A 255 20.65 50.16 -20.59
CA GLN A 255 20.78 50.62 -19.20
C GLN A 255 22.20 51.12 -18.86
N GLN A 256 23.22 50.76 -19.64
CA GLN A 256 24.60 51.28 -19.48
C GLN A 256 24.88 52.56 -20.27
N VAL A 257 24.06 52.90 -21.27
CA VAL A 257 24.18 54.15 -22.05
C VAL A 257 23.41 55.29 -21.37
N GLU A 258 22.21 55.01 -20.86
CA GLU A 258 21.30 55.98 -20.23
C GLU A 258 21.82 56.53 -18.88
N GLY A 259 22.96 56.04 -18.38
CA GLY A 259 23.61 56.49 -17.15
C GLY A 259 24.73 57.54 -17.33
N VAL A 260 24.96 58.04 -18.55
CA VAL A 260 26.08 58.97 -18.85
C VAL A 260 25.61 60.41 -19.12
N ASP A 261 24.43 60.58 -19.71
CA ASP A 261 23.91 61.89 -20.14
C ASP A 261 23.13 62.61 -19.02
N SER A 262 23.78 62.83 -17.87
CA SER A 262 23.26 63.67 -16.77
C SER A 262 24.40 64.29 -15.95
N ALA A 263 25.02 65.32 -16.53
CA ALA A 263 25.98 66.23 -15.92
C ALA A 263 25.71 67.67 -16.40
#